data_AF-A0A482SYJ8-F1
#
_entry.id   AF-A0A482SYJ8-F1
#
_cell.length_a   1.000
_cell.length_b   1.000
_cell.length_c   1.000
_cell.angle_alpha   90.00
_cell.angle_beta   90.00
_cell.angle_gamma   90.00
#
_symmetry.space_group_name_H-M   'P 1'
#
loop_
_entity.id
_entity.type
_entity.pdbx_description
1 polymer ?
#
loop_
_entity_poly.entity_id
_entity_poly.type
_entity_poly.pdbx_seq_one_letter_code
_entity_poly.pdbx_strand_id
1 'polypeptide(L)'
;MIDPDSQTPMHERQADLVAALDLDEFSADAYTSAPYLEAALEAGFDVVDLATAHDVSKRSIYRVLDRHDIDYETPPKNGPARRLWNAHP
;
A
#
# COMPACT_ATOMS: atom_id res chain seq x y z
N MET A 1 13.49 -1.71 -22.28
CA MET A 1 12.21 -2.40 -22.51
C MET A 1 11.69 -2.75 -21.13
N ILE A 2 10.68 -2.05 -20.65
CA ILE A 2 10.05 -2.36 -19.35
C ILE A 2 9.10 -3.52 -19.63
N ASP A 3 9.26 -4.63 -18.90
CA ASP A 3 8.38 -5.78 -19.02
C ASP A 3 6.92 -5.36 -18.75
N PRO A 4 5.97 -5.65 -19.66
CA PRO A 4 4.55 -5.39 -19.42
C PRO A 4 4.04 -6.17 -18.20
N ASP A 5 4.66 -7.32 -17.90
CA ASP A 5 4.42 -8.12 -16.69
C ASP A 5 4.75 -7.38 -15.39
N SER A 6 5.66 -6.39 -15.43
CA SER A 6 5.98 -5.58 -14.24
C SER A 6 5.01 -4.41 -14.02
N GLN A 7 4.25 -4.00 -15.04
CA GLN A 7 3.26 -2.92 -14.93
C GLN A 7 1.89 -3.41 -14.47
N THR A 8 1.52 -4.63 -14.84
CA THR A 8 0.27 -5.28 -14.38
C THR A 8 0.09 -5.26 -12.86
N PRO A 9 1.07 -5.70 -12.03
CA PRO A 9 0.90 -5.70 -10.59
C PRO A 9 0.85 -4.28 -10.00
N MET A 10 1.51 -3.30 -10.62
CA MET A 10 1.46 -1.91 -10.16
C MET A 10 0.06 -1.31 -10.36
N HIS A 11 -0.51 -1.47 -11.55
CA HIS A 11 -1.83 -0.93 -11.87
C HIS A 11 -2.97 -1.61 -11.11
N GLU A 12 -2.85 -2.92 -10.86
CA GLU A 12 -3.78 -3.66 -9.99
C GLU A 12 -3.73 -3.09 -8.56
N ARG A 13 -2.54 -2.87 -7.99
CA ARG A 13 -2.39 -2.27 -6.66
C ARG A 13 -2.92 -0.83 -6.58
N GLN A 14 -2.76 -0.04 -7.64
CA GLN A 14 -3.31 1.31 -7.70
C GLN A 14 -4.85 1.27 -7.68
N ALA A 15 -5.46 0.39 -8.47
CA ALA A 15 -6.91 0.23 -8.52
C ALA A 15 -7.48 -0.27 -7.18
N ASP A 16 -6.80 -1.23 -6.54
CA ASP A 16 -7.17 -1.73 -5.22
C ASP A 16 -7.17 -0.61 -4.17
N LEU A 17 -6.15 0.25 -4.16
CA LEU A 17 -6.07 1.40 -3.25
C LEU A 17 -7.19 2.41 -3.51
N VAL A 18 -7.45 2.76 -4.77
CA VAL A 18 -8.53 3.69 -5.13
C VAL A 18 -9.88 3.15 -4.68
N ALA A 19 -10.15 1.87 -4.89
CA ALA A 19 -11.39 1.23 -4.49
C ALA A 19 -11.54 1.11 -2.97
N ALA A 20 -10.47 0.73 -2.26
CA ALA A 20 -10.52 0.51 -0.82
C ALA A 20 -10.59 1.82 -0.01
N LEU A 21 -9.96 2.89 -0.51
CA LEU A 21 -9.97 4.21 0.12
C LEU A 21 -11.08 5.14 -0.41
N ASP A 22 -11.93 4.64 -1.32
CA ASP A 22 -13.00 5.39 -1.99
C ASP A 22 -12.49 6.72 -2.59
N LEU A 23 -11.39 6.65 -3.33
CA LEU A 23 -10.75 7.80 -3.95
C LEU A 23 -11.32 8.06 -5.34
N ASP A 24 -11.36 9.33 -5.76
CA ASP A 24 -11.71 9.68 -7.14
C ASP A 24 -10.64 9.19 -8.14
N GLU A 25 -9.36 9.31 -7.78
CA GLU A 25 -8.22 8.93 -8.63
C GLU A 25 -6.97 8.59 -7.79
N PHE A 26 -6.13 7.70 -8.31
CA PHE A 26 -4.81 7.42 -7.72
C PHE A 26 -3.87 8.60 -7.90
N SER A 27 -3.25 9.06 -6.81
CA SER A 27 -2.24 10.11 -6.86
C SER A 27 -0.86 9.59 -6.46
N ALA A 28 0.14 9.80 -7.32
CA ALA A 28 1.50 9.31 -7.13
C ALA A 28 2.16 9.84 -5.84
N ASP A 29 1.79 11.05 -5.39
CA ASP A 29 2.33 11.68 -4.19
C ASP A 29 1.47 11.48 -2.95
N ALA A 30 0.35 10.74 -3.04
CA ALA A 30 -0.57 10.56 -1.91
C ALA A 30 0.10 9.90 -0.70
N TYR A 31 1.11 9.04 -0.93
CA TYR A 31 1.91 8.43 0.14
C TYR A 31 2.66 9.44 1.02
N THR A 32 2.73 10.72 0.64
CA THR A 32 3.33 11.78 1.47
C THR A 32 2.36 12.33 2.52
N SER A 33 1.07 12.06 2.37
CA SER A 33 -0.01 12.56 3.21
C SER A 33 -0.30 11.59 4.34
N ALA A 34 -0.30 12.08 5.58
CA ALA A 34 -0.65 11.29 6.77
C ALA A 34 -2.04 10.63 6.69
N PRO A 35 -3.15 11.36 6.42
CA PRO A 35 -4.48 10.75 6.39
C PRO A 35 -4.64 9.67 5.31
N TYR A 36 -3.86 9.77 4.22
CA TYR A 36 -3.85 8.74 3.19
C TYR A 36 -3.17 7.45 3.68
N LEU A 37 -2.00 7.58 4.31
CA LEU A 37 -1.25 6.45 4.83
C LEU A 37 -2.02 5.74 5.96
N GLU A 38 -2.66 6.48 6.85
CA GLU A 38 -3.50 5.92 7.92
C GLU A 38 -4.68 5.14 7.33
N ALA A 39 -5.43 5.73 6.40
CA ALA A 39 -6.55 5.06 5.74
C ALA A 39 -6.10 3.80 4.98
N ALA A 40 -4.94 3.84 4.32
CA ALA A 40 -4.40 2.67 3.64
C ALA A 40 -4.00 1.56 4.60
N LEU A 41 -3.37 1.90 5.73
CA LEU A 41 -3.01 0.92 6.77
C LEU A 41 -4.26 0.33 7.43
N GLU A 42 -5.28 1.14 7.72
CA GLU A 42 -6.56 0.69 8.27
C GLU A 42 -7.34 -0.20 7.28
N ALA A 43 -7.23 0.08 5.98
CA ALA A 43 -7.76 -0.77 4.91
C ALA A 43 -6.98 -2.08 4.73
N GLY A 44 -5.85 -2.26 5.42
CA GLY A 44 -5.06 -3.49 5.43
C GLY A 44 -3.91 -3.55 4.42
N PHE A 45 -3.59 -2.44 3.75
CA PHE A 45 -2.40 -2.38 2.89
C PHE A 45 -1.14 -2.31 3.73
N ASP A 46 -0.10 -3.01 3.30
CA ASP A 46 1.20 -2.95 3.95
C ASP A 46 2.16 -1.96 3.24
N VAL A 47 3.32 -1.74 3.86
CA VAL A 47 4.37 -0.87 3.31
C VAL A 47 4.89 -1.36 1.95
N VAL A 48 4.80 -2.66 1.66
CA VAL A 48 5.19 -3.22 0.37
C VAL A 48 4.16 -2.87 -0.70
N ASP A 49 2.88 -3.03 -0.39
CA ASP A 49 1.79 -2.68 -1.30
C ASP A 49 1.81 -1.20 -1.65
N LEU A 50 2.00 -0.34 -0.65
CA LEU A 50 2.18 1.11 -0.84
C LEU A 50 3.41 1.43 -1.67
N ALA A 51 4.56 0.81 -1.38
CA ALA A 51 5.77 1.01 -2.15
C ALA A 51 5.61 0.60 -3.62
N THR A 52 4.93 -0.51 -3.88
CA THR A 52 4.63 -1.00 -5.23
C THR A 52 3.65 -0.07 -5.95
N ALA A 53 2.55 0.33 -5.33
CA ALA A 53 1.55 1.19 -5.97
C ALA A 53 2.11 2.57 -6.36
N HIS A 54 2.98 3.13 -5.51
CA HIS A 54 3.59 4.44 -5.72
C HIS A 54 4.91 4.38 -6.51
N ASP A 55 5.38 3.19 -6.90
CA ASP A 55 6.69 2.97 -7.54
C ASP A 55 7.84 3.64 -6.75
N VAL A 56 7.80 3.53 -5.42
CA VAL A 56 8.83 4.07 -4.53
C VAL A 56 9.48 2.97 -3.71
N SER A 57 10.64 3.28 -3.14
CA SER A 57 11.27 2.36 -2.20
C SER A 57 10.45 2.24 -0.91
N LYS A 58 10.41 1.04 -0.31
CA LYS A 58 9.86 0.84 1.05
C LYS A 58 10.46 1.79 2.07
N ARG A 59 11.73 2.16 1.91
CA ARG A 59 12.42 3.13 2.76
C ARG A 59 11.79 4.53 2.67
N SER A 60 11.28 4.92 1.50
CA SER A 60 10.54 6.18 1.33
C SER A 60 9.25 6.14 2.15
N ILE A 61 8.49 5.05 2.08
CA ILE A 61 7.24 4.88 2.84
C ILE A 61 7.51 4.90 4.35
N TYR A 62 8.45 4.08 4.84
CA TYR A 62 8.84 4.08 6.27
C TYR A 62 9.27 5.47 6.76
N ARG A 63 10.00 6.23 5.93
CA ARG A 63 10.44 7.58 6.29
C ARG A 63 9.28 8.56 6.42
N VAL A 64 8.24 8.41 5.61
CA VAL A 64 7.05 9.28 5.71
C VAL A 64 6.19 8.87 6.92
N LEU A 65 6.02 7.57 7.17
CA LEU A 65 5.35 7.08 8.37
C LEU A 65 6.03 7.61 9.65
N ASP A 66 7.36 7.50 9.73
CA ASP A 66 8.17 8.01 10.84
C ASP A 66 8.08 9.54 10.98
N ARG A 67 8.03 10.28 9.85
CA ARG A 67 7.85 11.74 9.87
C ARG A 67 6.52 12.16 10.49
N HIS A 68 5.46 11.40 10.23
CA HIS A 68 4.11 11.70 10.68
C HIS A 68 3.75 11.00 11.99
N ASP A 69 4.67 10.25 12.59
CA ASP A 69 4.46 9.45 13.81
C ASP A 69 3.27 8.49 13.69
N ILE A 70 3.12 7.89 12.50
CA ILE A 70 2.02 6.96 12.21
C ILE A 70 2.44 5.57 12.68
N ASP A 71 1.69 5.04 13.65
CA ASP A 71 1.80 3.65 14.06
C ASP A 71 1.34 2.75 12.91
N TYR A 72 2.26 1.92 12.42
CA TYR A 72 1.95 0.91 11.42
C TYR A 72 1.99 -0.48 12.06
N GLU A 73 0.89 -1.21 11.93
CA GLU A 73 0.86 -2.60 12.38
C GLU A 73 1.83 -3.39 11.49
N THR A 74 2.91 -3.89 12.10
CA THR A 74 3.81 -4.80 11.38
C THR A 74 3.03 -6.11 11.20
N PRO A 75 2.85 -6.63 9.99
CA PRO A 75 2.05 -7.83 9.80
C PRO A 75 2.61 -8.94 10.69
N PRO A 76 1.75 -9.74 11.37
CA PRO A 76 2.22 -10.81 12.21
C PRO A 76 3.11 -11.73 11.38
N LYS A 77 4.37 -11.85 11.81
CA LYS A 77 5.46 -12.42 10.98
C LYS A 77 5.26 -13.88 10.57
N ASN A 78 4.29 -14.61 11.13
CA ASN A 78 3.89 -15.95 10.68
C ASN A 78 2.45 -16.28 11.11
N GLY A 79 1.65 -16.87 10.22
CA GLY A 79 0.44 -17.60 10.60
C GLY A 79 -0.65 -17.71 9.53
N PRO A 80 -1.60 -18.65 9.71
CA PRO A 80 -2.75 -18.87 8.82
C PRO A 80 -3.68 -17.66 8.64
N ALA A 81 -3.56 -16.61 9.47
CA ALA A 81 -4.26 -15.32 9.31
C ALA A 81 -3.91 -14.60 7.99
N ARG A 82 -2.67 -14.74 7.49
CA ARG A 82 -2.26 -14.16 6.19
C ARG A 82 -3.02 -14.78 5.00
N ARG A 83 -3.46 -16.04 5.12
CA ARG A 83 -4.28 -16.71 4.10
C ARG A 83 -5.74 -16.26 4.13
N LEU A 84 -6.29 -15.94 5.30
CA LEU A 84 -7.64 -15.36 5.39
C LEU A 84 -7.68 -13.94 4.79
N TRP A 85 -6.59 -13.18 4.88
CA TRP A 85 -6.51 -11.87 4.25
C TRP A 85 -6.35 -11.91 2.72
N ASN A 86 -5.70 -12.93 2.16
CA ASN A 86 -5.54 -13.11 0.71
C ASN A 86 -6.60 -14.05 0.08
N ALA A 87 -7.60 -14.50 0.82
CA ALA A 87 -8.61 -15.46 0.37
C ALA A 87 -10.05 -14.92 0.46
N HIS A 88 -10.23 -13.62 0.30
CA HIS A 88 -11.51 -13.12 -0.20
C HIS A 88 -11.47 -13.15 -1.73
N PRO A 89 -12.33 -13.95 -2.39
CA PRO A 89 -12.40 -14.01 -3.85
C PRO A 89 -12.98 -12.74 -4.47
#